data_AF-A0A2S2QX22-F1
#
_entry.id   AF-A0A2S2QX22-F1
#
_cell.length_a   1.000
_cell.length_b   1.000
_cell.length_c   1.000
_cell.angle_alpha   90.00
_cell.angle_beta   90.00
_cell.angle_gamma   90.00
#
_symmetry.space_group_name_H-M   'P 1'
#
loop_
_entity.id
_entity.type
_entity.pdbx_description
1 polymer ?
#
loop_
_entity_poly.entity_id
_entity_poly.type
_entity_poly.pdbx_seq_one_letter_code
_entity_poly.pdbx_strand_id
1 'polypeptide(L)'
;MRTPAEAVELVSVLLEYTPSLRVSPLQACAHAFFDELRDPLHRLPNGRSLPPLFNFTQLELSAAGSLKSALIPKHLKDSVGSGNEASAASGGPSTPENINPDSPSHPSSSTTSRQPSNEIV
;
A
#
# COMPACT_ATOMS: atom_id res chain seq x y z
N MET A 1 -24.91 8.50 19.98
CA MET A 1 -24.29 8.02 18.72
C MET A 1 -25.04 8.65 17.57
N ARG A 2 -24.37 9.38 16.69
CA ARG A 2 -24.99 10.01 15.53
C ARG A 2 -24.31 9.43 14.30
N THR A 3 -24.88 8.34 13.78
CA THR A 3 -24.46 7.80 12.49
C THR A 3 -24.83 8.84 11.43
N PRO A 4 -23.89 9.34 10.62
CA PRO A 4 -24.21 10.27 9.55
C PRO A 4 -25.16 9.61 8.55
N ALA A 5 -26.12 10.37 8.01
CA ALA A 5 -27.13 9.84 7.09
C ALA A 5 -26.50 9.17 5.85
N GLU A 6 -25.43 9.76 5.33
CA GLU A 6 -24.63 9.25 4.22
C GLU A 6 -24.09 7.83 4.46
N ALA A 7 -23.72 7.49 5.70
CA ALA A 7 -23.23 6.16 6.03
C ALA A 7 -24.36 5.12 5.98
N VAL A 8 -25.55 5.51 6.44
CA VAL A 8 -26.73 4.64 6.42
C VAL A 8 -27.13 4.35 4.97
N GLU A 9 -27.18 5.39 4.13
CA GLU A 9 -27.50 5.25 2.70
C GLU A 9 -26.53 4.31 1.99
N LEU A 10 -25.21 4.51 2.18
CA LEU A 10 -24.20 3.65 1.57
C LEU A 10 -24.37 2.18 1.98
N VAL A 11 -24.61 1.92 3.26
CA VAL A 11 -24.80 0.55 3.77
C VAL A 11 -26.08 -0.06 3.21
N SER A 12 -27.16 0.72 3.06
CA SER A 12 -28.41 0.24 2.46
C SER A 12 -28.19 -0.25 1.02
N VAL A 13 -27.47 0.51 0.18
CA VAL A 13 -27.20 0.10 -1.22
C VAL A 13 -26.13 -0.99 -1.36
N LEU A 14 -25.27 -1.17 -0.36
CA LEU A 14 -24.29 -2.26 -0.31
C LEU A 14 -24.94 -3.59 0.10
N LEU A 15 -25.87 -3.55 1.06
CA LEU A 15 -26.56 -4.70 1.63
C LEU A 15 -27.89 -5.00 0.91
N GLU A 16 -27.95 -4.73 -0.38
CA GLU A 16 -29.11 -5.04 -1.20
C GLU A 16 -29.18 -6.55 -1.48
N TYR A 17 -30.36 -7.14 -1.28
CA TYR A 17 -30.57 -8.58 -1.44
C TYR A 17 -30.42 -9.00 -2.91
N THR A 18 -30.91 -8.17 -3.82
CA THR A 18 -30.77 -8.38 -5.26
C THR A 18 -29.34 -8.01 -5.70
N PRO A 19 -28.52 -8.98 -6.17
CA PRO A 19 -27.11 -8.75 -6.48
C PRO A 19 -26.90 -7.67 -7.54
N SER A 20 -27.79 -7.59 -8.54
CA SER A 20 -27.70 -6.62 -9.64
C SER A 20 -27.96 -5.17 -9.23
N LEU A 21 -28.60 -4.95 -8.08
CA LEU A 21 -28.88 -3.62 -7.55
C LEU A 21 -27.80 -3.11 -6.60
N ARG A 22 -26.86 -3.99 -6.18
CA ARG A 22 -25.76 -3.58 -5.32
C ARG A 22 -24.89 -2.54 -6.02
N VAL A 23 -24.48 -1.54 -5.26
CA VAL A 23 -23.51 -0.55 -5.72
C VAL A 23 -22.18 -1.22 -6.07
N SER A 24 -21.58 -0.85 -7.20
CA SER A 24 -20.25 -1.35 -7.56
C SER A 24 -19.18 -0.79 -6.61
N PRO A 25 -18.06 -1.49 -6.37
CA PRO A 25 -17.02 -1.00 -5.47
C PRO A 25 -16.51 0.39 -5.84
N LEU A 26 -16.28 0.67 -7.13
CA LEU A 26 -15.84 1.99 -7.58
C LEU A 26 -16.91 3.07 -7.39
N GLN A 27 -18.19 2.72 -7.55
CA GLN A 27 -19.28 3.65 -7.28
C GLN A 27 -19.46 3.90 -5.77
N ALA A 28 -19.24 2.89 -4.93
CA ALA A 28 -19.20 3.05 -3.48
C ALA A 28 -18.04 3.95 -3.06
N CYS A 29 -16.85 3.80 -3.65
CA CYS A 29 -15.72 4.71 -3.44
C CYS A 29 -16.02 6.15 -3.89
N ALA A 30 -16.96 6.33 -4.84
CA ALA A 30 -17.41 7.64 -5.30
C ALA A 30 -18.45 8.29 -4.35
N HIS A 31 -18.99 7.57 -3.35
CA HIS A 31 -20.04 8.05 -2.45
C HIS A 31 -19.62 9.24 -1.58
N ALA A 32 -20.59 10.11 -1.22
CA ALA A 32 -20.38 11.32 -0.42
C ALA A 32 -19.86 11.03 1.00
N PHE A 33 -20.13 9.83 1.52
CA PHE A 33 -19.56 9.35 2.78
C PHE A 33 -18.03 9.43 2.82
N PHE A 34 -17.35 9.29 1.67
CA PHE A 34 -15.90 9.40 1.55
C PHE A 34 -15.41 10.78 1.11
N ASP A 35 -16.27 11.80 1.02
CA ASP A 35 -15.87 13.16 0.63
C ASP A 35 -14.88 13.78 1.61
N GLU A 36 -14.99 13.46 2.90
CA GLU A 36 -14.02 13.92 3.90
C GLU A 36 -12.60 13.44 3.59
N LEU A 37 -12.43 12.23 3.05
CA LEU A 37 -11.11 11.71 2.65
C LEU A 37 -10.55 12.41 1.41
N ARG A 38 -11.39 13.13 0.66
CA ARG A 38 -11.02 13.93 -0.52
C ARG A 38 -10.66 15.37 -0.16
N ASP A 39 -10.85 15.78 1.09
CA ASP A 39 -10.43 17.11 1.55
C ASP A 39 -8.91 17.11 1.81
N PRO A 40 -8.13 18.02 1.19
CA PRO A 40 -6.70 18.14 1.45
C PRO A 40 -6.35 18.45 2.91
N LEU A 41 -7.30 18.98 3.69
CA LEU A 41 -7.12 19.28 5.11
C LEU A 41 -7.40 18.09 6.02
N HIS A 42 -7.98 17.00 5.51
CA HIS A 42 -8.33 15.85 6.32
C HIS A 42 -7.09 15.08 6.76
N ARG A 43 -7.03 14.77 8.06
CA ARG A 43 -5.91 14.08 8.69
C ARG A 43 -6.43 12.99 9.62
N LEU A 44 -5.60 11.98 9.86
CA LEU A 44 -5.91 10.96 10.84
C LEU A 44 -6.10 11.62 12.23
N PRO A 45 -6.88 11.01 13.13
CA PRO A 45 -7.00 11.48 14.51
C PRO A 45 -5.65 11.61 15.25
N ASN A 46 -4.63 10.89 14.78
CA ASN A 46 -3.25 10.94 15.28
C ASN A 46 -2.42 12.09 14.66
N GLY A 47 -3.01 12.97 13.84
CA GLY A 47 -2.34 14.09 13.16
C GLY A 47 -1.54 13.73 11.90
N ARG A 48 -1.39 12.43 11.59
CA ARG A 48 -0.69 11.95 10.39
C ARG A 48 -1.50 12.24 9.12
N SER A 49 -0.81 12.43 8.00
CA SER A 49 -1.45 12.51 6.69
C SER A 49 -2.09 11.17 6.33
N LEU A 50 -3.12 11.22 5.49
CA LEU A 50 -3.72 10.04 4.91
C LEU A 50 -2.69 9.24 4.08
N PRO A 51 -2.79 7.91 4.05
CA PRO A 51 -2.03 7.10 3.09
C PRO A 51 -2.43 7.45 1.65
N PRO A 52 -1.71 6.97 0.62
CA PRO A 52 -2.15 7.15 -0.77
C PRO A 52 -3.51 6.45 -0.97
N LEU A 53 -4.56 7.24 -1.17
CA LEU A 53 -5.95 6.75 -1.34
C LEU A 53 -6.44 6.82 -2.80
N PHE A 54 -5.79 7.63 -3.63
CA PHE A 54 -6.27 8.01 -4.96
C PHE A 54 -5.30 7.62 -6.08
N ASN A 55 -4.38 6.70 -5.79
CA ASN A 55 -3.39 6.14 -6.71
C ASN A 55 -4.00 5.03 -7.60
N PHE A 56 -5.14 5.32 -8.23
CA PHE A 56 -5.81 4.37 -9.12
C PHE A 56 -4.96 4.07 -10.36
N THR A 57 -4.96 2.81 -10.75
CA THR A 57 -4.31 2.33 -11.97
C THR A 57 -5.15 2.64 -13.21
N GLN A 58 -4.52 2.61 -14.39
CA GLN A 58 -5.22 2.83 -15.66
C GLN A 58 -6.39 1.85 -15.85
N LEU A 59 -6.25 0.61 -15.39
CA LEU A 59 -7.31 -0.41 -15.45
C LEU A 59 -8.51 0.00 -14.58
N GLU A 60 -8.27 0.44 -13.35
CA GLU A 60 -9.34 0.87 -12.43
C GLU A 60 -10.03 2.13 -12.94
N LEU A 61 -9.27 3.10 -13.45
CA LEU A 61 -9.86 4.27 -14.10
C LEU A 61 -10.69 3.86 -15.32
N SER A 62 -10.21 2.93 -16.16
CA SER A 62 -10.97 2.49 -17.34
C SER A 62 -12.34 1.92 -16.96
N ALA A 63 -12.42 1.16 -15.87
CA ALA A 63 -13.66 0.62 -15.33
C ALA A 63 -14.59 1.69 -14.73
N ALA A 64 -14.02 2.78 -14.18
CA ALA A 64 -14.78 3.87 -13.57
C ALA A 64 -15.55 4.75 -14.58
N GLY A 65 -15.13 4.81 -15.84
CA GLY A 65 -15.82 5.58 -16.88
C GLY A 65 -16.08 7.05 -16.49
N SER A 66 -17.35 7.40 -16.26
CA SER A 66 -17.80 8.74 -15.84
C SER A 66 -17.49 9.08 -14.37
N LEU A 67 -17.30 8.08 -13.51
CA LEU A 67 -17.03 8.25 -12.07
C LEU A 67 -15.61 8.74 -11.75
N LYS A 68 -14.70 8.73 -12.74
CA LYS A 68 -13.31 9.22 -12.59
C LYS A 68 -13.23 10.62 -11.98
N SER A 69 -14.19 11.47 -12.32
CA SER A 69 -14.24 12.86 -11.84
C SER A 69 -14.59 12.97 -10.35
N ALA A 70 -15.39 12.02 -9.83
CA ALA A 70 -15.73 11.92 -8.42
C ALA A 70 -14.65 11.19 -7.62
N LEU A 71 -13.92 10.25 -8.24
CA LEU A 71 -12.86 9.48 -7.59
C LEU A 71 -11.54 10.25 -7.43
N ILE A 72 -11.18 11.13 -8.39
CA ILE A 72 -9.93 11.90 -8.35
C ILE A 72 -10.23 13.36 -7.95
N PRO A 73 -9.84 13.79 -6.73
CA PRO A 73 -10.01 15.18 -6.29
C PRO A 73 -9.25 16.17 -7.19
N LYS A 74 -9.79 17.38 -7.34
CA LYS A 74 -9.19 18.42 -8.22
C LYS A 74 -7.73 18.73 -7.84
N HIS A 75 -7.46 18.91 -6.54
CA HIS A 75 -6.13 19.23 -6.03
C HIS A 75 -5.09 18.11 -6.28
N LEU A 76 -5.54 16.86 -6.49
CA LEU A 76 -4.65 15.74 -6.77
C LEU A 76 -4.28 15.66 -8.25
N LYS A 77 -5.16 16.14 -9.15
CA LYS A 77 -4.86 16.24 -10.59
C LYS A 77 -3.67 17.17 -10.83
N ASP A 78 -3.56 18.22 -10.03
CA ASP A 78 -2.46 19.18 -10.09
C ASP A 78 -1.20 18.68 -9.35
N SER A 79 -1.36 17.77 -8.38
CA SER A 79 -0.26 17.22 -7.57
C SER A 79 0.48 16.03 -8.18
N VAL A 80 -0.01 15.44 -9.28
CA VAL A 80 0.70 14.42 -10.11
C VAL A 80 1.85 15.07 -10.90
N GLY A 81 2.67 15.84 -10.19
CA GLY A 81 3.85 16.54 -10.69
C GLY A 81 4.85 16.91 -9.59
N SER A 82 4.55 16.61 -8.33
CA SER A 82 5.49 16.78 -7.21
C SER A 82 5.51 15.51 -6.37
N GLY A 83 6.45 14.63 -6.72
CA GLY A 83 6.80 13.50 -5.89
C GLY A 83 7.30 13.99 -4.54
N ASN A 84 6.54 13.71 -3.48
CA ASN A 84 7.05 13.71 -2.13
C ASN A 84 7.29 12.26 -1.71
N GLU A 85 8.41 11.75 -2.17
CA GLU A 85 9.22 10.73 -1.52
C GLU A 85 9.52 11.12 -0.06
N ALA A 86 8.59 10.80 0.85
CA ALA A 86 8.88 10.77 2.27
C ALA A 86 9.43 9.39 2.64
N SER A 87 10.70 9.17 2.30
CA SER A 87 11.56 8.30 3.08
C SER A 87 11.64 8.87 4.50
N ALA A 88 11.07 8.15 5.47
CA ALA A 88 11.47 8.27 6.86
C ALA A 88 11.87 6.87 7.33
N ALA A 89 13.16 6.62 7.19
CA ALA A 89 13.87 5.54 7.83
C ALA A 89 13.65 5.60 9.35
N SER A 90 13.23 4.49 9.94
CA SER A 90 13.59 4.15 11.31
C SER A 90 14.59 3.01 11.25
N GLY A 91 15.87 3.37 11.17
CA GLY A 91 16.98 2.44 11.37
C GLY A 91 16.92 1.87 12.79
N GLY A 92 16.92 0.55 12.89
CA GLY A 92 17.26 -0.12 14.14
C GLY A 92 18.76 0.02 14.39
N PRO A 93 19.22 0.22 15.64
CA PRO A 93 20.63 0.35 15.93
C PRO A 93 21.28 -1.03 15.85
N SER A 94 22.07 -1.27 14.80
CA SER A 94 23.12 -2.29 14.84
C SER A 94 24.32 -1.66 15.55
N THR A 95 24.58 -2.11 16.77
CA THR A 95 25.78 -1.78 17.55
C THR A 95 27.05 -2.13 16.76
N PRO A 96 28.01 -1.20 16.59
CA PRO A 96 29.33 -1.52 16.10
C PRO A 96 30.24 -1.80 17.30
N GLU A 97 30.67 -3.05 17.50
CA GLU A 97 31.77 -3.35 18.42
C GLU A 97 32.99 -3.85 17.63
N ASN A 98 34.13 -3.32 18.02
CA ASN A 98 35.33 -3.06 17.24
C ASN A 98 36.44 -4.08 17.60
N ILE A 99 36.93 -4.77 16.56
CA ILE A 99 38.28 -5.29 16.26
C ILE A 99 39.34 -5.21 17.40
N ASN A 100 39.94 -6.35 17.78
CA ASN A 100 41.42 -6.51 17.74
C ASN A 100 41.88 -8.00 17.80
N PRO A 101 43.08 -8.34 17.26
CA PRO A 101 43.57 -9.68 16.96
C PRO A 101 44.58 -10.21 18.00
N ASP A 102 44.64 -11.53 18.17
CA ASP A 102 45.88 -12.27 18.49
C ASP A 102 45.66 -13.78 18.23
N SER A 103 46.65 -14.45 17.64
CA SER A 103 46.68 -15.88 17.20
C SER A 103 47.06 -16.82 18.38
N PRO A 104 47.44 -18.13 18.26
CA PRO A 104 47.58 -19.05 17.10
C PRO A 104 47.17 -20.56 17.30
N SER A 105 47.30 -21.35 16.20
CA SER A 105 47.72 -22.77 16.11
C SER A 105 46.68 -23.93 15.96
N HIS A 106 46.54 -24.39 14.69
CA HIS A 106 46.49 -25.75 14.06
C HIS A 106 46.55 -27.05 14.93
N PRO A 107 46.33 -28.31 14.42
CA PRO A 107 46.18 -28.77 13.01
C PRO A 107 45.13 -29.90 12.68
N SER A 108 44.80 -29.96 11.37
CA SER A 108 44.72 -31.11 10.44
C SER A 108 44.06 -32.45 10.80
N SER A 109 43.23 -32.98 9.88
CA SER A 109 43.46 -34.28 9.16
C SER A 109 42.36 -34.59 8.12
N SER A 110 42.74 -34.50 6.83
CA SER A 110 42.56 -35.47 5.71
C SER A 110 41.27 -36.32 5.64
N THR A 111 40.58 -36.51 4.49
CA THR A 111 41.04 -37.39 3.38
C THR A 111 39.90 -37.58 2.34
N THR A 112 40.22 -37.36 1.04
CA THR A 112 39.79 -38.08 -0.20
C THR A 112 38.27 -38.22 -0.53
N SER A 113 37.74 -38.21 -1.76
CA SER A 113 38.27 -38.50 -3.09
C SER A 113 37.29 -38.05 -4.21
N ARG A 114 37.83 -37.38 -5.23
CA ARG A 114 37.62 -37.51 -6.70
C ARG A 114 36.21 -37.73 -7.32
N GLN A 115 35.78 -36.68 -8.05
CA GLN A 115 35.41 -36.59 -9.48
C GLN A 115 34.13 -37.24 -10.10
N PRO A 116 33.67 -36.69 -11.26
CA PRO A 116 32.30 -36.74 -11.78
C PRO A 116 32.15 -37.70 -12.98
N SER A 117 30.93 -37.90 -13.48
CA SER A 117 30.69 -38.26 -14.91
C SER A 117 29.22 -38.07 -15.31
N ASN A 118 29.08 -37.58 -16.55
CA ASN A 118 27.88 -37.41 -17.35
C ASN A 118 27.21 -38.75 -17.74
N GLU A 119 26.01 -38.63 -18.33
CA GLU A 119 25.42 -39.44 -19.44
C GLU A 119 24.01 -40.02 -19.11
N ILE A 120 22.92 -39.48 -19.69
CA ILE A 120 22.08 -39.99 -20.82
C ILE A 120 21.55 -41.43 -20.53
N VAL A 121 20.25 -41.66 -20.37
CA VAL A 121 19.17 -41.80 -21.39
C VAL A 121 17.82 -41.52 -20.71
#